data_AF-A0A286NTU2-F1
#
_entry.id   AF-A0A286NTU2-F1
#
_cell.length_a   1.000
_cell.length_b   1.000
_cell.length_c   1.000
_cell.angle_alpha   90.00
_cell.angle_beta   90.00
_cell.angle_gamma   90.00
#
_symmetry.space_group_name_H-M   'P 1'
#
loop_
_entity.id
_entity.type
_entity.pdbx_description
1 polymer ?
#
loop_
_entity_poly.entity_id
_entity_poly.type
_entity_poly.pdbx_seq_one_letter_code
_entity_poly.pdbx_strand_id
1 'polypeptide(L)'
;MDKIFTRWTIIIVVFISLVVALTWFLQGNVTKTEIRAWVSPKEVELGNPIRFIDSTSNAKEILWEFGNGDFSKDKAGSYVFSQSGRYQIRLKVNNSLEQRFIITVKDSKRVNDFRPIKIIAPSTAIQNEYISFFADGYSKEWRWEFGETGDIDSYEKNPTYSYKLPGIYEVRLTSEDMVYPVVHHIEIVPEYSETDTSDVLSLIAKDIQERLQNIIDGSSFNENYNYILNKYLCSNPNQKVLINGVKQVDFYSYCHNLKIVGSQLSTIINEVVVEPDKESNCVKRILVKQNSQSPINK
;
A
#
# COMPACT_ATOMS: atom_id res chain seq x y z
N MET A 1 60.96 89.85 -28.12
CA MET A 1 61.44 88.49 -27.75
C MET A 1 60.40 87.41 -28.04
N ASP A 2 59.37 87.73 -28.85
CA ASP A 2 58.12 86.95 -28.88
C ASP A 2 58.02 85.92 -30.01
N LYS A 3 58.89 85.98 -31.02
CA LYS A 3 58.92 85.04 -32.15
C LYS A 3 59.54 83.69 -31.84
N ILE A 4 60.44 83.62 -30.85
CA ILE A 4 61.11 82.37 -30.46
C ILE A 4 60.18 81.55 -29.55
N PHE A 5 59.47 82.24 -28.65
CA PHE A 5 58.53 81.61 -27.73
C PHE A 5 57.32 81.02 -28.47
N THR A 6 56.78 81.72 -29.47
CA THR A 6 55.68 81.21 -30.32
C THR A 6 56.10 80.03 -31.20
N ARG A 7 57.35 79.96 -31.67
CA ARG A 7 57.83 78.79 -32.43
C ARG A 7 57.98 77.56 -31.54
N TRP A 8 58.47 77.72 -30.31
CA TRP A 8 58.59 76.63 -29.36
C TRP A 8 57.23 76.10 -28.90
N THR A 9 56.25 76.99 -28.66
CA THR A 9 54.90 76.55 -28.30
C THR A 9 54.21 75.79 -29.44
N ILE A 10 54.39 76.21 -30.70
CA ILE A 10 53.86 75.48 -31.87
C ILE A 10 54.51 74.09 -31.96
N ILE A 11 55.83 73.98 -31.78
CA ILE A 11 56.53 72.67 -31.80
C ILE A 11 56.03 71.75 -30.68
N ILE A 12 55.83 72.28 -29.48
CA ILE A 12 55.31 71.51 -28.33
C ILE A 12 53.89 71.04 -28.60
N VAL A 13 53.01 71.89 -29.14
CA VAL A 13 51.61 71.53 -29.44
C VAL A 13 51.55 70.48 -30.55
N VAL A 14 52.38 70.59 -31.59
CA VAL A 14 52.47 69.58 -32.66
C VAL A 14 53.03 68.26 -32.14
N PHE A 15 54.02 68.30 -31.23
CA PHE A 15 54.55 67.08 -30.63
C PHE A 15 53.51 66.39 -29.73
N ILE A 16 52.77 67.16 -28.92
CA ILE A 16 51.68 66.64 -28.09
C ILE A 16 50.56 66.05 -28.97
N SER A 17 50.18 66.71 -30.06
CA SER A 17 49.15 66.18 -30.96
C SER A 17 49.62 64.91 -31.68
N LEU A 18 50.90 64.82 -32.05
CA LEU A 18 51.51 63.60 -32.59
C LEU A 18 51.53 62.46 -31.56
N VAL A 19 51.87 62.75 -30.30
CA VAL A 19 51.83 61.76 -29.22
C VAL A 19 50.40 61.30 -28.94
N VAL A 20 49.42 62.21 -28.95
CA VAL A 20 48.00 61.85 -28.78
C VAL A 20 47.48 61.03 -29.97
N ALA A 21 47.86 61.38 -31.21
CA ALA A 21 47.50 60.60 -32.39
C ALA A 21 48.20 59.23 -32.38
N LEU A 22 49.45 59.16 -31.94
CA LEU A 22 50.20 57.92 -31.80
C LEU A 22 49.62 57.04 -30.69
N THR A 23 49.21 57.61 -29.55
CA THR A 23 48.55 56.85 -28.48
C THR A 23 47.17 56.38 -28.91
N TRP A 24 46.40 57.18 -29.66
CA TRP A 24 45.14 56.75 -30.28
C TRP A 24 45.35 55.63 -31.31
N PHE A 25 46.37 55.75 -32.16
CA PHE A 25 46.71 54.75 -33.17
C PHE A 25 47.21 53.44 -32.54
N LEU A 26 48.02 53.54 -31.47
CA LEU A 26 48.46 52.40 -30.68
C LEU A 26 47.32 51.78 -29.87
N GLN A 27 46.39 52.57 -29.33
CA GLN A 27 45.20 52.06 -28.63
C GLN A 27 44.18 51.40 -29.58
N GLY A 28 44.02 51.91 -30.79
CA GLY A 28 43.11 51.34 -31.80
C GLY A 28 43.48 49.93 -32.26
N ASN A 29 44.76 49.55 -32.15
CA ASN A 29 45.29 48.25 -32.58
C ASN A 29 45.46 47.21 -31.46
N VAL A 30 45.12 47.54 -30.20
CA VAL A 30 45.29 46.64 -29.05
C VAL A 30 43.98 46.48 -28.29
N THR A 31 42.93 46.01 -28.97
CA THR A 31 41.81 45.38 -28.27
C THR A 31 42.04 43.88 -28.25
N LYS A 32 42.66 43.37 -27.18
CA LYS A 32 42.77 41.93 -26.96
C LYS A 32 41.34 41.38 -26.87
N THR A 33 40.91 40.62 -27.88
CA THR A 33 39.59 40.01 -27.90
C THR A 33 39.52 38.96 -26.79
N GLU A 34 38.60 39.14 -25.86
CA GLU A 34 38.36 38.19 -24.76
C GLU A 34 37.13 37.34 -25.07
N ILE A 35 37.23 36.03 -24.84
CA ILE A 35 36.11 35.12 -25.02
C ILE A 35 35.06 35.41 -23.95
N ARG A 36 33.80 35.60 -24.38
CA ARG A 36 32.64 35.77 -23.51
C ARG A 36 31.65 34.65 -23.79
N ALA A 37 31.83 33.53 -23.11
CA ALA A 37 31.04 32.34 -23.34
C ALA A 37 30.69 31.59 -22.05
N TRP A 38 29.57 30.89 -22.07
CA TRP A 38 29.04 30.15 -20.92
C TRP A 38 28.49 28.79 -21.32
N VAL A 39 28.65 27.83 -20.42
CA VAL A 39 28.00 26.52 -20.48
C VAL A 39 27.33 26.25 -19.14
N SER A 40 26.07 25.80 -19.17
CA SER A 40 25.26 25.55 -17.97
C SER A 40 24.26 24.41 -18.19
N PRO A 41 23.97 23.59 -17.16
CA PRO A 41 24.60 23.54 -15.84
C PRO A 41 25.97 22.83 -15.86
N LYS A 42 26.82 23.05 -14.84
CA LYS A 42 28.12 22.36 -14.71
C LYS A 42 27.99 20.86 -14.39
N GLU A 43 26.85 20.46 -13.85
CA GLU A 43 26.48 19.07 -13.59
C GLU A 43 25.08 18.81 -14.14
N VAL A 44 24.93 17.70 -14.87
CA VAL A 44 23.68 17.31 -15.53
C VAL A 44 23.50 15.80 -15.45
N GLU A 45 22.27 15.31 -15.49
CA GLU A 45 21.99 13.88 -15.57
C GLU A 45 22.00 13.40 -17.02
N LEU A 46 22.33 12.12 -17.23
CA LEU A 46 22.32 11.49 -18.55
C LEU A 46 20.96 11.67 -19.23
N GLY A 47 20.97 12.15 -20.48
CA GLY A 47 19.77 12.45 -21.25
C GLY A 47 19.21 13.87 -21.08
N ASN A 48 19.69 14.64 -20.08
CA ASN A 48 19.30 16.03 -19.93
C ASN A 48 20.24 16.97 -20.72
N PRO A 49 19.72 18.04 -21.34
CA PRO A 49 20.54 18.93 -22.15
C PRO A 49 21.34 19.92 -21.31
N ILE A 50 22.58 20.17 -21.71
CA ILE A 50 23.29 21.40 -21.39
C ILE A 50 22.92 22.51 -22.37
N ARG A 51 23.14 23.77 -21.98
CA ARG A 51 23.08 24.94 -22.86
C ARG A 51 24.46 25.56 -22.98
N PHE A 52 24.81 25.97 -24.20
CA PHE A 52 26.04 26.69 -24.51
C PHE A 52 25.71 27.99 -25.25
N ILE A 53 26.49 29.03 -25.00
CA ILE A 53 26.35 30.33 -25.66
C ILE A 53 27.70 31.07 -25.72
N ASP A 54 28.00 31.63 -26.88
CA ASP A 54 29.09 32.57 -27.12
C ASP A 54 28.54 33.96 -27.43
N SER A 55 29.14 34.98 -26.83
CA SER A 55 28.86 36.40 -27.04
C SER A 55 30.17 37.19 -27.25
N THR A 56 31.18 36.53 -27.82
CA THR A 56 32.49 37.13 -28.08
C THR A 56 32.36 38.18 -29.18
N SER A 57 32.87 39.39 -28.93
CA SER A 57 32.82 40.49 -29.91
C SER A 57 33.74 40.19 -31.09
N ASN A 58 33.30 40.55 -32.31
CA ASN A 58 34.06 40.36 -33.55
C ASN A 58 34.46 38.91 -33.87
N ALA A 59 33.75 37.92 -33.31
CA ALA A 59 33.91 36.51 -33.68
C ALA A 59 33.38 36.26 -35.10
N LYS A 60 34.27 35.85 -36.01
CA LYS A 60 33.96 35.45 -37.39
C LYS A 60 33.71 33.94 -37.49
N GLU A 61 34.47 33.16 -36.74
CA GLU A 61 34.38 31.70 -36.70
C GLU A 61 34.32 31.21 -35.26
N ILE A 62 33.40 30.29 -34.98
CA ILE A 62 33.20 29.67 -33.68
C ILE A 62 33.09 28.17 -33.87
N LEU A 63 33.75 27.41 -32.99
CA LEU A 63 33.65 25.96 -32.94
C LEU A 63 33.60 25.49 -31.49
N TRP A 64 32.50 24.86 -31.12
CA TRP A 64 32.32 24.13 -29.88
C TRP A 64 32.67 22.67 -30.11
N GLU A 65 33.59 22.10 -29.34
CA GLU A 65 33.92 20.67 -29.32
C GLU A 65 33.48 20.11 -27.96
N PHE A 66 32.57 19.14 -27.92
CA PHE A 66 31.95 18.67 -26.67
C PHE A 66 32.79 17.65 -25.89
N GLY A 67 33.95 17.25 -26.41
CA GLY A 67 34.90 16.36 -25.74
C GLY A 67 34.65 14.86 -25.96
N ASN A 68 33.59 14.50 -26.69
CA ASN A 68 33.25 13.13 -27.11
C ASN A 68 33.39 12.90 -28.63
N GLY A 69 33.92 13.88 -29.36
CA GLY A 69 34.02 13.87 -30.83
C GLY A 69 32.96 14.73 -31.52
N ASP A 70 31.88 15.08 -30.83
CA ASP A 70 30.84 15.94 -31.39
C ASP A 70 31.24 17.42 -31.34
N PHE A 71 30.69 18.20 -32.27
CA PHE A 71 30.94 19.63 -32.36
C PHE A 71 29.72 20.42 -32.84
N SER A 72 29.70 21.73 -32.58
CA SER A 72 28.74 22.68 -33.13
C SER A 72 29.44 23.97 -33.58
N LYS A 73 28.96 24.57 -34.67
CA LYS A 73 29.39 25.89 -35.15
C LYS A 73 28.39 27.00 -34.81
N ASP A 74 27.36 26.67 -34.05
CA ASP A 74 26.33 27.62 -33.67
C ASP A 74 26.83 28.54 -32.55
N LYS A 75 26.35 29.78 -32.54
CA LYS A 75 26.67 30.73 -31.47
C LYS A 75 26.07 30.32 -30.13
N ALA A 76 24.91 29.68 -30.15
CA ALA A 76 24.24 29.18 -28.95
C ALA A 76 23.38 27.96 -29.29
N GLY A 77 23.13 27.12 -28.30
CA GLY A 77 22.29 25.95 -28.48
C GLY A 77 22.19 25.08 -27.23
N SER A 78 21.61 23.91 -27.42
CA SER A 78 21.52 22.86 -26.41
C SER A 78 22.14 21.57 -26.92
N TYR A 79 22.77 20.81 -26.03
CA TYR A 79 23.42 19.55 -26.39
C TYR A 79 23.18 18.48 -25.30
N VAL A 80 22.92 17.25 -25.71
CA VAL A 80 22.64 16.11 -24.82
C VAL A 80 23.75 15.07 -24.99
N PHE A 81 24.41 14.70 -23.90
CA PHE A 81 25.40 13.63 -23.90
C PHE A 81 24.73 12.25 -23.88
N SER A 82 25.25 11.32 -24.66
CA SER A 82 24.75 9.94 -24.75
C SER A 82 25.35 8.98 -23.72
N GLN A 83 26.43 9.39 -23.04
CA GLN A 83 27.10 8.61 -21.99
C GLN A 83 27.38 9.48 -20.77
N SER A 84 27.44 8.87 -19.59
CA SER A 84 27.86 9.53 -18.36
C SER A 84 29.38 9.66 -18.34
N GLY A 85 29.87 10.68 -17.64
CA GLY A 85 31.30 10.98 -17.59
C GLY A 85 31.61 12.45 -17.39
N ARG A 86 32.91 12.75 -17.32
CA ARG A 86 33.41 14.12 -17.26
C ARG A 86 33.85 14.55 -18.66
N TYR A 87 33.18 15.57 -19.19
CA TYR A 87 33.46 16.11 -20.52
C TYR A 87 34.15 17.46 -20.42
N GLN A 88 35.21 17.64 -21.20
CA GLN A 88 35.89 18.92 -21.35
C GLN A 88 35.46 19.55 -22.68
N ILE A 89 34.51 20.47 -22.60
CA ILE A 89 34.04 21.25 -23.74
C ILE A 89 35.09 22.31 -24.06
N ARG A 90 35.42 22.44 -25.35
CA ARG A 90 36.38 23.42 -25.85
C ARG A 90 35.69 24.35 -26.85
N LEU A 91 35.81 25.65 -26.63
CA LEU A 91 35.38 26.68 -27.56
C LEU A 91 36.61 27.25 -28.26
N LYS A 92 36.64 27.19 -29.59
CA LYS A 92 37.63 27.89 -30.43
C LYS A 92 36.95 29.07 -31.12
N VAL A 93 37.56 30.25 -31.02
CA VAL A 93 37.10 31.48 -31.70
C VAL A 93 38.19 31.98 -32.63
N ASN A 94 37.84 32.22 -33.90
CA ASN A 94 38.72 32.70 -34.97
C ASN A 94 40.02 31.88 -35.12
N ASN A 95 39.98 30.58 -34.78
CA ASN A 95 41.12 29.65 -34.79
C ASN A 95 42.34 30.07 -33.94
N SER A 96 42.25 31.13 -33.13
CA SER A 96 43.37 31.64 -32.35
C SER A 96 43.09 31.67 -30.85
N LEU A 97 41.83 31.79 -30.44
CA LEU A 97 41.43 31.86 -29.04
C LEU A 97 40.74 30.56 -28.64
N GLU A 98 41.06 30.07 -27.43
CA GLU A 98 40.48 28.85 -26.86
C GLU A 98 40.00 29.08 -25.43
N GLN A 99 38.82 28.57 -25.09
CA GLN A 99 38.32 28.48 -23.72
C GLN A 99 37.78 27.08 -23.43
N ARG A 100 37.93 26.61 -22.19
CA ARG A 100 37.51 25.26 -21.76
C ARG A 100 36.47 25.32 -20.66
N PHE A 101 35.51 24.40 -20.72
CA PHE A 101 34.47 24.20 -19.71
C PHE A 101 34.43 22.73 -19.32
N ILE A 102 34.27 22.44 -18.03
CA ILE A 102 34.14 21.06 -17.55
C ILE A 102 32.69 20.83 -17.14
N ILE A 103 32.08 19.80 -17.71
CA ILE A 103 30.74 19.34 -17.39
C ILE A 103 30.82 17.92 -16.85
N THR A 104 30.10 17.65 -15.77
CA THR A 104 29.96 16.29 -15.24
C THR A 104 28.56 15.78 -15.58
N VAL A 105 28.49 14.77 -16.44
CA VAL A 105 27.26 14.05 -16.75
C VAL A 105 27.19 12.86 -15.79
N LYS A 106 26.28 12.94 -14.82
CA LYS A 106 26.01 11.83 -13.91
C LYS A 106 25.13 10.83 -14.64
N ASP A 107 25.27 9.55 -14.31
CA ASP A 107 24.24 8.58 -14.70
C ASP A 107 22.87 9.12 -14.31
N SER A 108 21.88 8.93 -15.18
CA SER A 108 20.50 9.16 -14.78
C SER A 108 20.28 8.28 -13.57
N LYS A 109 19.96 8.91 -12.42
CA LYS A 109 19.45 8.15 -11.30
C LYS A 109 18.11 7.60 -11.77
N ARG A 110 18.10 6.39 -12.31
CA ARG A 110 17.02 5.47 -11.98
C ARG A 110 17.11 5.34 -10.47
N VAL A 111 16.40 6.20 -9.76
CA VAL A 111 15.98 5.89 -8.40
C VAL A 111 15.01 4.72 -8.60
N ASN A 112 15.56 3.53 -8.81
CA ASN A 112 14.94 2.36 -8.22
C ASN A 112 14.96 2.70 -6.74
N ASP A 113 13.82 3.17 -6.26
CA ASP A 113 13.48 3.03 -4.86
C ASP A 113 13.46 1.51 -4.66
N PHE A 114 14.63 0.92 -4.40
CA PHE A 114 14.84 -0.52 -4.15
C PHE A 114 14.24 -0.86 -2.78
N ARG A 115 12.98 -0.48 -2.58
CA ARG A 115 12.16 -1.06 -1.55
C ARG A 115 11.86 -2.47 -2.03
N PRO A 116 12.12 -3.50 -1.19
CA PRO A 116 11.72 -4.85 -1.55
C PRO A 116 10.21 -4.84 -1.82
N ILE A 117 9.80 -5.47 -2.93
CA ILE A 117 8.39 -5.61 -3.25
C ILE A 117 7.72 -6.40 -2.13
N LYS A 118 6.54 -5.93 -1.71
CA LYS A 118 5.73 -6.57 -0.67
C LYS A 118 4.28 -6.67 -1.12
N ILE A 119 3.64 -7.75 -0.72
CA ILE A 119 2.19 -7.89 -0.80
C ILE A 119 1.59 -7.29 0.48
N ILE A 120 0.59 -6.43 0.31
CA ILE A 120 -0.25 -5.92 1.40
C ILE A 120 -1.66 -6.44 1.13
N ALA A 121 -2.11 -7.37 1.97
CA ALA A 121 -3.40 -8.03 1.89
C ALA A 121 -3.78 -8.57 3.27
N PRO A 122 -5.08 -8.82 3.54
CA PRO A 122 -5.50 -9.47 4.78
C PRO A 122 -4.99 -10.91 4.86
N SER A 123 -4.78 -11.42 6.07
CA SER A 123 -4.43 -12.83 6.33
C SER A 123 -5.65 -13.75 6.34
N THR A 124 -6.86 -13.20 6.46
CA THR A 124 -8.12 -13.92 6.54
C THR A 124 -9.19 -13.17 5.76
N ALA A 125 -10.05 -13.87 5.01
CA ALA A 125 -11.19 -13.28 4.30
C ALA A 125 -12.34 -14.28 4.17
N ILE A 126 -13.52 -13.80 3.78
CA ILE A 126 -14.71 -14.63 3.62
C ILE A 126 -14.82 -15.08 2.15
N GLN A 127 -15.23 -16.33 1.95
CA GLN A 127 -15.54 -16.89 0.63
C GLN A 127 -16.51 -15.97 -0.15
N ASN A 128 -16.35 -15.91 -1.47
CA ASN A 128 -17.14 -15.06 -2.40
C ASN A 128 -17.02 -13.54 -2.20
N GLU A 129 -16.34 -13.04 -1.17
CA GLU A 129 -16.07 -11.61 -1.04
C GLU A 129 -14.90 -11.16 -1.93
N TYR A 130 -14.97 -9.92 -2.42
CA TYR A 130 -13.88 -9.29 -3.14
C TYR A 130 -12.80 -8.79 -2.19
N ILE A 131 -11.60 -9.34 -2.32
CA ILE A 131 -10.43 -9.00 -1.52
C ILE A 131 -9.53 -8.11 -2.36
N SER A 132 -9.07 -7.00 -1.78
CA SER A 132 -8.10 -6.11 -2.43
C SER A 132 -6.68 -6.50 -2.07
N PHE A 133 -5.84 -6.69 -3.08
CA PHE A 133 -4.42 -6.94 -2.93
C PHE A 133 -3.63 -5.73 -3.42
N PHE A 134 -2.58 -5.35 -2.70
CA PHE A 134 -1.73 -4.23 -3.08
C PHE A 134 -0.27 -4.67 -3.17
N ALA A 135 0.40 -4.30 -4.25
CA ALA A 135 1.85 -4.41 -4.36
C ALA A 135 2.52 -3.09 -3.92
N ASP A 136 3.31 -3.14 -2.84
CA ASP A 136 4.23 -2.07 -2.48
C ASP A 136 5.57 -2.28 -3.20
N GLY A 137 6.18 -1.18 -3.65
CA GLY A 137 7.40 -1.20 -4.49
C GLY A 137 7.18 -0.79 -5.95
N TYR A 138 8.29 -0.74 -6.69
CA TYR A 138 8.34 -0.41 -8.11
C TYR A 138 8.60 -1.66 -8.93
N SER A 139 7.77 -1.87 -9.96
CA SER A 139 7.96 -2.88 -11.00
C SER A 139 7.32 -2.37 -12.28
N LYS A 140 7.84 -2.80 -13.44
CA LYS A 140 7.22 -2.53 -14.75
C LYS A 140 6.03 -3.43 -15.05
N GLU A 141 6.00 -4.62 -14.46
CA GLU A 141 4.97 -5.64 -14.66
C GLU A 141 4.65 -6.32 -13.33
N TRP A 142 3.40 -6.73 -13.17
CA TRP A 142 2.93 -7.53 -12.03
C TRP A 142 2.32 -8.82 -12.56
N ARG A 143 2.55 -9.94 -11.88
CA ARG A 143 1.93 -11.22 -12.20
C ARG A 143 1.45 -11.84 -10.89
N TRP A 144 0.14 -11.82 -10.71
CA TRP A 144 -0.52 -12.38 -9.53
C TRP A 144 -1.02 -13.78 -9.83
N GLU A 145 -0.70 -14.71 -8.95
CA GLU A 145 -1.29 -16.06 -8.89
C GLU A 145 -1.94 -16.17 -7.51
N PHE A 146 -3.28 -16.32 -7.45
CA PHE A 146 -4.01 -16.39 -6.18
C PHE A 146 -4.10 -17.82 -5.63
N GLY A 147 -3.66 -18.81 -6.39
CA GLY A 147 -3.45 -20.18 -5.90
C GLY A 147 -4.67 -21.11 -6.04
N GLU A 148 -5.78 -20.69 -6.67
CA GLU A 148 -6.90 -21.59 -6.98
C GLU A 148 -6.58 -22.54 -8.16
N THR A 149 -5.88 -22.03 -9.19
CA THR A 149 -5.57 -22.78 -10.42
C THR A 149 -4.08 -23.00 -10.64
N GLY A 150 -3.23 -22.14 -10.04
CA GLY A 150 -1.79 -22.10 -10.33
C GLY A 150 -1.44 -21.33 -11.61
N ASP A 151 -2.42 -20.67 -12.25
CA ASP A 151 -2.21 -19.78 -13.39
C ASP A 151 -2.09 -18.32 -12.95
N ILE A 152 -1.65 -17.45 -13.87
CA ILE A 152 -1.64 -16.00 -13.64
C ILE A 152 -3.07 -15.47 -13.76
N ASP A 153 -3.59 -14.94 -12.65
CA ASP A 153 -4.94 -14.38 -12.54
C ASP A 153 -5.01 -12.88 -12.89
N SER A 154 -3.94 -12.11 -12.65
CA SER A 154 -3.95 -10.67 -12.90
C SER A 154 -2.57 -10.06 -13.20
N TYR A 155 -2.57 -9.00 -14.00
CA TYR A 155 -1.40 -8.17 -14.32
C TYR A 155 -1.45 -6.75 -13.73
N GLU A 156 -2.51 -6.43 -12.98
CA GLU A 156 -2.69 -5.13 -12.36
C GLU A 156 -1.80 -4.98 -11.12
N LYS A 157 -1.41 -3.76 -10.77
CA LYS A 157 -0.63 -3.50 -9.56
C LYS A 157 -1.42 -3.81 -8.28
N ASN A 158 -2.70 -3.42 -8.27
CA ASN A 158 -3.59 -3.56 -7.12
C ASN A 158 -4.91 -4.26 -7.54
N PRO A 159 -4.87 -5.58 -7.78
CA PRO A 159 -6.05 -6.32 -8.23
C PRO A 159 -7.04 -6.59 -7.10
N THR A 160 -8.27 -6.92 -7.49
CA THR A 160 -9.25 -7.56 -6.61
C THR A 160 -9.49 -9.01 -7.02
N TYR A 161 -9.71 -9.88 -6.04
CA TYR A 161 -9.98 -11.32 -6.28
C TYR A 161 -10.95 -11.88 -5.26
N SER A 162 -11.73 -12.90 -5.63
CA SER A 162 -12.63 -13.62 -4.73
C SER A 162 -12.45 -15.13 -4.87
N TYR A 163 -12.41 -15.81 -3.72
CA TYR A 163 -12.21 -17.25 -3.67
C TYR A 163 -13.53 -17.99 -3.60
N LYS A 164 -13.67 -19.06 -4.40
CA LYS A 164 -14.92 -19.82 -4.48
C LYS A 164 -15.05 -20.89 -3.42
N LEU A 165 -13.95 -21.34 -2.83
CA LEU A 165 -13.95 -22.38 -1.81
C LEU A 165 -13.21 -21.90 -0.56
N PRO A 166 -13.62 -22.34 0.64
CA PRO A 166 -12.84 -22.13 1.85
C PRO A 166 -11.52 -22.91 1.80
N GLY A 167 -10.48 -22.37 2.43
CA GLY A 167 -9.16 -23.00 2.45
C GLY A 167 -8.02 -22.02 2.72
N ILE A 168 -6.80 -22.54 2.82
CA ILE A 168 -5.59 -21.74 2.91
C ILE A 168 -4.98 -21.67 1.52
N TYR A 169 -4.80 -20.46 1.01
CA TYR A 169 -4.25 -20.19 -0.31
C TYR A 169 -2.89 -19.50 -0.21
N GLU A 170 -2.00 -19.88 -1.12
CA GLU A 170 -0.68 -19.26 -1.30
C GLU A 170 -0.74 -18.29 -2.48
N VAL A 171 -0.76 -17.00 -2.19
CA VAL A 171 -0.76 -15.92 -3.19
C VAL A 171 0.68 -15.61 -3.57
N ARG A 172 1.01 -15.68 -4.85
CA ARG A 172 2.33 -15.36 -5.39
C ARG A 172 2.28 -14.09 -6.24
N LEU A 173 3.28 -13.23 -6.04
CA LEU A 173 3.53 -12.07 -6.87
C LEU A 173 4.91 -12.19 -7.51
N THR A 174 4.93 -12.24 -8.84
CA THR A 174 6.15 -12.28 -9.65
C THR A 174 6.31 -11.00 -10.46
N SER A 175 7.55 -10.54 -10.63
CA SER A 175 7.95 -9.39 -11.45
C SER A 175 9.23 -9.72 -12.20
N GLU A 176 9.48 -9.06 -13.34
CA GLU A 176 10.69 -9.24 -14.17
C GLU A 176 11.99 -9.04 -13.39
N ASP A 177 11.97 -8.16 -12.37
CA ASP A 177 13.14 -7.81 -11.57
C ASP A 177 13.38 -8.79 -10.39
N MET A 178 12.53 -9.80 -10.20
CA MET A 178 12.58 -10.71 -9.06
C MET A 178 13.06 -12.12 -9.44
N VAL A 179 14.04 -12.65 -8.69
CA VAL A 179 14.53 -14.03 -8.84
C VAL A 179 13.55 -15.06 -8.25
N TYR A 180 12.82 -14.66 -7.20
CA TYR A 180 11.83 -15.49 -6.50
C TYR A 180 10.52 -14.71 -6.31
N PRO A 181 9.36 -15.38 -6.36
CA PRO A 181 8.08 -14.74 -6.10
C PRO A 181 7.95 -14.28 -4.65
N VAL A 182 7.24 -13.18 -4.42
CA VAL A 182 6.78 -12.79 -3.09
C VAL A 182 5.54 -13.61 -2.76
N VAL A 183 5.52 -14.19 -1.56
CA VAL A 183 4.45 -15.10 -1.13
C VAL A 183 3.66 -14.49 0.02
N HIS A 184 2.34 -14.56 -0.06
CA HIS A 184 1.39 -14.20 1.01
C HIS A 184 0.41 -15.34 1.22
N HIS A 185 0.16 -15.72 2.48
CA HIS A 185 -0.82 -16.75 2.81
C HIS A 185 -2.11 -16.10 3.28
N ILE A 186 -3.24 -16.56 2.76
CA ILE A 186 -4.57 -16.10 3.13
C ILE A 186 -5.47 -17.29 3.47
N GLU A 187 -6.16 -17.20 4.60
CA GLU A 187 -7.20 -18.17 4.99
C GLU A 187 -8.57 -17.65 4.59
N ILE A 188 -9.26 -18.42 3.75
CA ILE A 188 -10.62 -18.16 3.31
C ILE A 188 -11.56 -18.98 4.18
N VAL A 189 -12.33 -18.27 5.01
CA VAL A 189 -13.38 -18.86 5.82
C VAL A 189 -14.67 -18.99 4.99
N PRO A 190 -15.52 -19.99 5.25
CA PRO A 190 -16.80 -20.09 4.56
C PRO A 190 -17.62 -18.82 4.77
N GLU A 191 -18.32 -18.42 3.70
CA GLU A 191 -19.42 -17.46 3.81
C GLU A 191 -20.43 -18.10 4.76
N TYR A 192 -20.75 -17.41 5.87
CA TYR A 192 -21.74 -17.90 6.83
C TYR A 192 -23.08 -18.03 6.09
N SER A 193 -23.36 -19.24 5.60
CA SER A 193 -24.69 -19.66 5.28
C SER A 193 -25.42 -19.82 6.60
N GLU A 194 -26.52 -19.11 6.78
CA GLU A 194 -27.53 -19.36 7.82
C GLU A 194 -28.14 -20.78 7.67
N THR A 195 -27.32 -21.82 7.78
CA THR A 195 -27.78 -23.16 8.17
C THR A 195 -27.52 -23.30 9.67
N ASP A 196 -28.09 -22.33 10.39
CA ASP A 196 -27.85 -22.04 11.79
C ASP A 196 -28.70 -22.93 12.70
N THR A 197 -28.78 -24.24 12.40
CA THR A 197 -29.54 -25.15 13.26
C THR A 197 -28.88 -25.23 14.64
N SER A 198 -27.56 -25.09 14.74
CA SER A 198 -26.84 -25.12 16.02
C SER A 198 -27.16 -23.92 16.91
N ASP A 199 -27.15 -22.69 16.38
CA ASP A 199 -27.37 -21.51 17.22
C ASP A 199 -28.86 -21.30 17.51
N VAL A 200 -29.75 -21.61 16.56
CA VAL A 200 -31.20 -21.64 16.83
C VAL A 200 -31.54 -22.66 17.91
N LEU A 201 -30.99 -23.88 17.86
CA LEU A 201 -31.20 -24.88 18.91
C LEU A 201 -30.58 -24.45 20.24
N SER A 202 -29.43 -23.74 20.23
CA SER A 202 -28.81 -23.20 21.43
C SER A 202 -29.64 -22.08 22.07
N LEU A 203 -30.25 -21.20 21.26
CA LEU A 203 -31.18 -20.17 21.73
C LEU A 203 -32.47 -20.77 22.29
N ILE A 204 -33.04 -21.78 21.62
CA ILE A 204 -34.19 -22.53 22.11
C ILE A 204 -33.85 -23.20 23.44
N ALA A 205 -32.71 -23.89 23.51
CA ALA A 205 -32.25 -24.55 24.73
C ALA A 205 -32.07 -23.55 25.89
N LYS A 206 -31.52 -22.37 25.63
CA LYS A 206 -31.34 -21.31 26.63
C LYS A 206 -32.66 -20.74 27.14
N ASP A 207 -33.64 -20.47 26.27
CA ASP A 207 -34.98 -20.02 26.69
C ASP A 207 -35.66 -21.10 27.54
N ILE A 208 -35.59 -22.37 27.11
CA ILE A 208 -36.11 -23.49 27.91
C ILE A 208 -35.40 -23.58 29.27
N GLN A 209 -34.08 -23.45 29.31
CA GLN A 209 -33.30 -23.46 30.55
C GLN A 209 -33.77 -22.38 31.53
N GLU A 210 -33.91 -21.15 31.07
CA GLU A 210 -34.36 -20.02 31.88
C GLU A 210 -35.77 -20.26 32.43
N ARG A 211 -36.68 -20.75 31.60
CA ARG A 211 -38.06 -21.06 32.01
C ARG A 211 -38.14 -22.20 33.02
N LEU A 212 -37.30 -23.22 32.88
CA LEU A 212 -37.19 -24.30 33.87
C LEU A 212 -36.61 -23.78 35.20
N GLN A 213 -35.61 -22.90 35.15
CA GLN A 213 -35.05 -22.28 36.34
C GLN A 213 -36.08 -21.38 37.04
N ASN A 214 -36.89 -20.63 36.30
CA ASN A 214 -38.00 -19.84 36.87
C ASN A 214 -39.01 -20.70 37.65
N ILE A 215 -39.28 -21.94 37.21
CA ILE A 215 -40.16 -22.88 37.93
C ILE A 215 -39.53 -23.28 39.27
N ILE A 216 -38.22 -23.52 39.29
CA ILE A 216 -37.47 -23.85 40.51
C ILE A 216 -37.47 -22.66 41.47
N ASP A 217 -37.26 -21.45 40.95
CA ASP A 217 -37.15 -20.20 41.72
C ASP A 217 -38.51 -19.69 42.25
N GLY A 218 -39.60 -20.44 42.02
CA GLY A 218 -40.93 -20.15 42.58
C GLY A 218 -41.82 -19.24 41.72
N SER A 219 -41.44 -18.96 40.48
CA SER A 219 -42.29 -18.22 39.54
C SER A 219 -43.52 -19.04 39.13
N SER A 220 -44.47 -18.41 38.42
CA SER A 220 -45.71 -19.05 37.97
C SER A 220 -45.44 -20.34 37.18
N PHE A 221 -45.81 -21.49 37.78
CA PHE A 221 -45.65 -22.81 37.14
C PHE A 221 -46.38 -22.86 35.80
N ASN A 222 -47.66 -22.49 35.78
CA ASN A 222 -48.50 -22.60 34.59
C ASN A 222 -47.99 -21.72 33.45
N GLU A 223 -47.47 -20.53 33.75
CA GLU A 223 -46.95 -19.62 32.73
C GLU A 223 -45.70 -20.18 32.05
N ASN A 224 -44.69 -20.58 32.83
CA ASN A 224 -43.44 -21.10 32.30
C ASN A 224 -43.64 -22.46 31.61
N TYR A 225 -44.45 -23.35 32.22
CA TYR A 225 -44.77 -24.65 31.65
C TYR A 225 -45.53 -24.53 30.31
N ASN A 226 -46.62 -23.77 30.27
CA ASN A 226 -47.43 -23.65 29.05
C ASN A 226 -46.69 -22.89 27.94
N TYR A 227 -45.81 -21.96 28.30
CA TYR A 227 -44.95 -21.27 27.33
C TYR A 227 -44.05 -22.27 26.58
N ILE A 228 -43.27 -23.09 27.31
CA ILE A 228 -42.39 -24.09 26.69
C ILE A 228 -43.22 -25.09 25.87
N LEU A 229 -44.31 -25.58 26.46
CA LEU A 229 -45.17 -26.60 25.86
C LEU A 229 -45.73 -26.16 24.51
N ASN A 230 -46.28 -24.95 24.43
CA ASN A 230 -46.91 -24.44 23.20
C ASN A 230 -45.89 -23.94 22.19
N LYS A 231 -44.80 -23.32 22.65
CA LYS A 231 -43.81 -22.69 21.77
C LYS A 231 -42.84 -23.70 21.14
N TYR A 232 -42.45 -24.74 21.88
CA TYR A 232 -41.37 -25.64 21.47
C TYR A 232 -41.76 -27.11 21.36
N LEU A 233 -42.82 -27.54 22.04
CA LEU A 233 -43.17 -28.97 22.14
C LEU A 233 -44.47 -29.34 21.43
N CYS A 234 -44.97 -28.49 20.52
CA CYS A 234 -46.20 -28.76 19.75
C CYS A 234 -47.41 -29.13 20.64
N SER A 235 -47.51 -28.53 21.83
CA SER A 235 -48.53 -28.87 22.83
C SER A 235 -48.51 -30.33 23.32
N ASN A 236 -47.40 -31.05 23.19
CA ASN A 236 -47.23 -32.43 23.63
C ASN A 236 -46.63 -32.50 25.07
N PRO A 237 -47.42 -32.80 26.11
CA PRO A 237 -46.91 -32.88 27.48
C PRO A 237 -46.04 -34.13 27.72
N ASN A 238 -46.16 -35.14 26.86
CA ASN A 238 -45.46 -36.42 26.98
C ASN A 238 -44.06 -36.39 26.35
N GLN A 239 -43.52 -35.21 26.06
CA GLN A 239 -42.22 -35.06 25.42
C GLN A 239 -41.10 -35.62 26.32
N LYS A 240 -40.19 -36.39 25.72
CA LYS A 240 -39.13 -37.09 26.47
C LYS A 240 -38.06 -36.11 26.97
N VAL A 241 -37.82 -36.13 28.28
CA VAL A 241 -36.74 -35.39 28.95
C VAL A 241 -35.72 -36.38 29.53
N LEU A 242 -34.44 -36.21 29.20
CA LEU A 242 -33.33 -37.00 29.73
C LEU A 242 -32.52 -36.17 30.73
N ILE A 243 -32.51 -36.59 31.99
CA ILE A 243 -31.91 -35.88 33.11
C ILE A 243 -30.55 -36.52 33.45
N ASN A 244 -29.49 -35.71 33.46
CA ASN A 244 -28.11 -36.11 33.77
C ASN A 244 -27.63 -37.34 32.98
N GLY A 245 -28.19 -37.58 31.79
CA GLY A 245 -27.87 -38.72 30.93
C GLY A 245 -28.40 -40.09 31.38
N VAL A 246 -29.11 -40.18 32.52
CA VAL A 246 -29.49 -41.47 33.13
C VAL A 246 -30.99 -41.64 33.27
N LYS A 247 -31.71 -40.61 33.72
CA LYS A 247 -33.13 -40.71 34.06
C LYS A 247 -33.98 -40.11 32.95
N GLN A 248 -34.91 -40.89 32.40
CA GLN A 248 -35.84 -40.43 31.36
C GLN A 248 -37.26 -40.34 31.91
N VAL A 249 -37.92 -39.20 31.70
CA VAL A 249 -39.30 -38.92 32.14
C VAL A 249 -40.03 -38.10 31.06
N ASP A 250 -41.35 -37.97 31.17
CA ASP A 250 -42.11 -37.01 30.38
C ASP A 250 -41.95 -35.57 30.90
N PHE A 251 -42.18 -34.60 30.02
CA PHE A 251 -41.96 -33.18 30.29
C PHE A 251 -42.86 -32.63 31.40
N TYR A 252 -44.13 -33.06 31.46
CA TYR A 252 -45.04 -32.68 32.54
C TYR A 252 -44.53 -33.18 33.90
N SER A 253 -44.23 -34.47 34.01
CA SER A 253 -43.69 -35.07 35.24
C SER A 253 -42.37 -34.43 35.66
N TYR A 254 -41.52 -34.05 34.70
CA TYR A 254 -40.29 -33.33 34.99
C TYR A 254 -40.57 -31.96 35.61
N CYS A 255 -41.34 -31.11 34.95
CA CYS A 255 -41.67 -29.77 35.42
C CYS A 255 -42.41 -29.80 36.77
N HIS A 256 -43.34 -30.74 36.95
CA HIS A 256 -44.06 -30.91 38.21
C HIS A 256 -43.11 -31.28 39.36
N ASN A 257 -42.13 -32.16 39.10
CA ASN A 257 -41.09 -32.47 40.08
C ASN A 257 -40.19 -31.27 40.37
N LEU A 258 -39.83 -30.45 39.38
CA LEU A 258 -39.07 -29.22 39.63
C LEU A 258 -39.80 -28.27 40.58
N LYS A 259 -41.12 -28.14 40.43
CA LYS A 259 -41.94 -27.31 41.34
C LYS A 259 -41.88 -27.81 42.79
N ILE A 260 -41.91 -29.13 43.00
CA ILE A 260 -41.86 -29.73 44.34
C ILE A 260 -40.44 -29.66 44.90
N VAL A 261 -39.46 -30.14 44.14
CA VAL A 261 -38.06 -30.30 44.54
C VAL A 261 -37.35 -28.96 44.67
N GLY A 262 -37.59 -28.02 43.75
CA GLY A 262 -37.01 -26.67 43.78
C GLY A 262 -37.39 -25.88 45.03
N SER A 263 -38.59 -26.12 45.57
CA SER A 263 -39.02 -25.52 46.84
C SER A 263 -38.32 -26.09 48.08
N GLN A 264 -37.66 -27.24 47.96
CA GLN A 264 -37.06 -27.99 49.08
C GLN A 264 -35.53 -28.11 48.99
N LEU A 265 -34.96 -28.04 47.79
CA LEU A 265 -33.55 -28.25 47.47
C LEU A 265 -33.06 -27.11 46.56
N SER A 266 -31.83 -26.62 46.76
CA SER A 266 -31.23 -25.63 45.86
C SER A 266 -30.80 -26.31 44.55
N THR A 267 -31.77 -26.54 43.68
CA THR A 267 -31.56 -27.17 42.36
C THR A 267 -31.19 -26.10 41.34
N ILE A 268 -30.16 -26.35 40.54
CA ILE A 268 -29.73 -25.45 39.46
C ILE A 268 -29.72 -26.23 38.15
N ILE A 269 -30.35 -25.67 37.11
CA ILE A 269 -30.24 -26.20 35.74
C ILE A 269 -28.95 -25.67 35.12
N ASN A 270 -27.96 -26.55 34.94
CA ASN A 270 -26.65 -26.19 34.42
C ASN A 270 -26.65 -26.03 32.89
N GLU A 271 -27.34 -26.93 32.21
CA GLU A 271 -27.31 -27.00 30.75
C GLU A 271 -28.59 -27.67 30.25
N VAL A 272 -29.13 -27.13 29.16
CA VAL A 272 -30.19 -27.76 28.38
C VAL A 272 -29.66 -27.96 26.97
N VAL A 273 -29.96 -29.11 26.37
CA VAL A 273 -29.71 -29.39 24.96
C VAL A 273 -31.00 -29.91 24.35
N VAL A 274 -31.33 -29.44 23.15
CA VAL A 274 -32.56 -29.85 22.45
C VAL A 274 -32.22 -30.56 21.15
N GLU A 275 -33.02 -31.57 20.84
CA GLU A 275 -32.98 -32.26 19.55
C GLU A 275 -34.26 -31.98 18.79
N PRO A 276 -34.19 -31.39 17.59
CA PRO A 276 -35.36 -31.10 16.79
C PRO A 276 -35.97 -32.39 16.24
N ASP A 277 -37.26 -32.35 15.94
CA ASP A 277 -37.89 -33.38 15.13
C ASP A 277 -37.54 -33.17 13.65
N LYS A 278 -37.37 -34.27 12.90
CA LYS A 278 -37.02 -34.19 11.47
C LYS A 278 -38.22 -33.82 10.59
N GLU A 279 -39.43 -33.97 11.14
CA GLU A 279 -40.70 -33.86 10.41
C GLU A 279 -41.54 -32.65 10.87
N SER A 280 -41.08 -31.91 11.89
CA SER A 280 -41.79 -30.75 12.43
C SER A 280 -40.82 -29.71 13.00
N ASN A 281 -41.27 -28.46 13.15
CA ASN A 281 -40.49 -27.38 13.76
C ASN A 281 -40.40 -27.47 15.30
N CYS A 282 -40.69 -28.64 15.88
CA CYS A 282 -40.78 -28.86 17.32
C CYS A 282 -39.61 -29.68 17.86
N VAL A 283 -39.37 -29.57 19.16
CA VAL A 283 -38.31 -30.29 19.87
C VAL A 283 -38.76 -31.71 20.20
N LYS A 284 -38.03 -32.70 19.69
CA LYS A 284 -38.27 -34.14 19.90
C LYS A 284 -37.64 -34.69 21.17
N ARG A 285 -36.56 -34.09 21.67
CA ARG A 285 -35.95 -34.53 22.93
C ARG A 285 -35.29 -33.36 23.63
N ILE A 286 -35.45 -33.31 24.94
CA ILE A 286 -34.77 -32.36 25.81
C ILE A 286 -33.79 -33.14 26.68
N LEU A 287 -32.52 -32.76 26.67
CA LEU A 287 -31.53 -33.23 27.62
C LEU A 287 -31.27 -32.13 28.64
N VAL A 288 -31.29 -32.47 29.92
CA VAL A 288 -31.09 -31.51 31.00
C VAL A 288 -29.99 -32.01 31.93
N LYS A 289 -29.00 -31.16 32.20
CA LYS A 289 -28.04 -31.35 33.28
C LYS A 289 -28.41 -30.47 34.45
N GLN A 290 -28.56 -31.06 35.63
CA GLN A 290 -28.95 -30.37 36.85
C GLN A 290 -28.25 -30.94 38.08
N ASN A 291 -28.01 -30.06 39.06
CA ASN A 291 -27.46 -30.42 40.36
C ASN A 291 -28.44 -30.00 41.46
N SER A 292 -28.68 -30.88 42.44
CA SER A 292 -29.49 -30.58 43.63
C SER A 292 -28.63 -30.72 44.89
N GLN A 293 -28.59 -29.67 45.72
CA GLN A 293 -27.96 -29.72 47.05
C GLN A 293 -29.06 -29.70 48.12
N SER A 294 -28.90 -30.53 49.17
CA SER A 294 -29.74 -30.41 50.38
C SER A 294 -29.40 -29.12 51.10
N PRO A 295 -30.41 -28.37 51.62
CA PRO A 295 -30.13 -27.29 52.54
C PRO A 295 -29.34 -27.88 53.71
N ILE A 296 -28.15 -27.35 53.94
CA ILE A 296 -27.32 -27.70 55.09
C ILE A 296 -28.17 -27.37 56.32
N ASN A 297 -28.62 -28.39 57.04
CA ASN A 297 -29.32 -28.23 58.32
C ASN A 297 -28.46 -27.31 59.22
N LYS A 298 -28.97 -26.12 59.50
CA LYS A 298 -28.51 -25.25 60.57
C LYS A 298 -29.49 -25.35 61.73
#